data_AF-A0A2X2J9Y0-F1
#
_entry.id   AF-A0A2X2J9Y0-F1
#
_cell.length_a   1.000
_cell.length_b   1.000
_cell.length_c   1.000
_cell.angle_alpha   90.00
_cell.angle_beta   90.00
_cell.angle_gamma   90.00
#
_symmetry.space_group_name_H-M   'P 1'
#
loop_
_entity.id
_entity.type
_entity.pdbx_description
1 polymer ?
#
loop_
_entity_poly.entity_id
_entity_poly.type
_entity_poly.pdbx_seq_one_letter_code
_entity_poly.pdbx_strand_id
1 'polypeptide(L)'
;MITINFLPDINNYQKTTRVAKYGILVIILTFTSLLFTEVIKKKRIHIIQYILIGAAMVLFYTLLLALSEHIGFNLAYLTASVATVMLIGSFIKSITKDQKSALLLSSILALFYLFIYILMQLRDYSLITGTIGIFIILAILMRVSTKINWYQFDNSHVDQ
;
A
#
# COMPACT_ATOMS: atom_id res chain seq x y z
N MET A 1 -2.81 -6.57 -47.44
CA MET A 1 -3.30 -6.53 -46.04
C MET A 1 -2.12 -6.12 -45.17
N ILE A 2 -1.97 -4.82 -44.89
CA ILE A 2 -0.85 -4.32 -44.08
C ILE A 2 -1.29 -4.43 -42.64
N THR A 3 -0.80 -5.45 -41.94
CA THR A 3 -0.97 -5.59 -40.50
C THR A 3 -0.06 -4.57 -39.84
N ILE A 4 -0.65 -3.45 -39.42
CA ILE A 4 0.04 -2.39 -38.68
C ILE A 4 0.39 -3.01 -37.32
N ASN A 5 1.65 -3.38 -37.12
CA ASN A 5 2.16 -3.79 -35.83
C ASN A 5 2.12 -2.57 -34.90
N PHE A 6 1.08 -2.46 -34.10
CA PHE A 6 1.05 -1.52 -32.99
C PHE A 6 2.25 -1.83 -32.09
N LEU A 7 3.16 -0.86 -31.98
CA LEU A 7 4.25 -0.87 -31.02
C LEU A 7 3.72 -1.28 -29.63
N PRO A 8 4.38 -2.22 -28.93
CA PRO A 8 3.93 -2.68 -27.62
C PRO A 8 3.88 -1.59 -26.53
N ASP A 9 4.37 -0.38 -26.82
CA ASP A 9 4.45 0.76 -25.91
C ASP A 9 3.10 1.29 -25.39
N ILE A 10 2.01 1.05 -26.12
CA ILE A 10 0.66 1.52 -25.72
C ILE A 10 0.15 0.75 -24.47
N ASN A 11 0.65 -0.46 -24.21
CA ASN A 11 0.15 -1.32 -23.14
C ASN A 11 0.71 -0.94 -21.76
N ASN A 12 1.96 -0.45 -21.68
CA ASN A 12 2.58 -0.09 -20.40
C ASN A 12 1.89 1.14 -19.77
N TYR A 13 1.57 2.15 -20.57
CA TYR A 13 0.81 3.31 -20.10
C TYR A 13 -0.57 2.92 -19.57
N GLN A 14 -1.30 2.09 -20.31
CA GLN A 14 -2.63 1.62 -19.87
C GLN A 14 -2.54 0.78 -18.59
N LYS A 15 -1.51 -0.05 -18.43
CA LYS A 15 -1.25 -0.79 -17.19
C LYS A 15 -0.96 0.16 -16.04
N THR A 16 -0.07 1.12 -16.22
CA THR A 16 0.26 2.12 -15.19
C THR A 16 -0.96 2.97 -14.79
N THR A 17 -1.82 3.35 -15.74
CA THR A 17 -3.10 4.02 -15.44
C THR A 17 -4.02 3.14 -14.60
N ARG A 18 -4.08 1.82 -14.87
CA ARG A 18 -4.86 0.87 -14.04
C ARG A 18 -4.26 0.76 -12.63
N VAL A 19 -2.94 0.69 -12.50
CA VAL A 19 -2.27 0.70 -11.18
C VAL A 19 -2.60 1.97 -10.42
N ALA A 20 -2.58 3.13 -11.06
CA ALA A 20 -2.92 4.39 -10.41
C ALA A 20 -4.37 4.41 -9.90
N LYS A 21 -5.33 3.86 -10.66
CA LYS A 21 -6.73 3.72 -10.22
C LYS A 21 -6.86 2.84 -8.98
N TYR A 22 -6.19 1.68 -8.96
CA TYR A 22 -6.15 0.84 -7.76
C TYR A 22 -5.26 1.42 -6.66
N GLY A 23 -4.47 2.43 -6.98
CA GLY A 23 -3.51 3.02 -6.08
C GLY A 23 -4.13 3.79 -4.92
N ILE A 24 -5.30 4.38 -5.14
CA ILE A 24 -6.10 4.99 -4.08
C ILE A 24 -6.41 4.00 -2.96
N LEU A 25 -6.61 2.72 -3.33
CA LEU A 25 -6.90 1.67 -2.37
C LEU A 25 -5.69 1.40 -1.48
N VAL A 26 -4.51 1.26 -2.07
CA VAL A 26 -3.26 1.01 -1.32
C VAL A 26 -2.98 2.17 -0.38
N ILE A 27 -3.27 3.41 -0.80
CA ILE A 27 -3.15 4.60 0.05
C ILE A 27 -4.07 4.47 1.26
N ILE A 28 -5.39 4.33 1.06
CA ILE A 28 -6.36 4.21 2.16
C ILE A 28 -5.95 3.11 3.13
N LEU A 29 -5.60 1.94 2.61
CA LEU A 29 -5.24 0.78 3.41
C LEU A 29 -3.94 0.97 4.20
N THR A 30 -2.97 1.65 3.62
CA THR A 30 -1.71 2.01 4.31
C THR A 30 -1.99 2.98 5.45
N PHE A 31 -2.79 4.02 5.22
CA PHE A 31 -3.21 4.96 6.28
C PHE A 31 -4.01 4.24 7.38
N THR A 32 -4.94 3.35 7.02
CA THR A 32 -5.67 2.53 7.99
C THR A 32 -4.74 1.64 8.81
N SER A 33 -3.77 0.98 8.18
CA SER A 33 -2.78 0.14 8.87
C SER A 33 -1.88 0.94 9.82
N LEU A 34 -1.49 2.15 9.42
CA LEU A 34 -0.76 3.09 10.28
C LEU A 34 -1.58 3.51 11.50
N LEU A 35 -2.87 3.84 11.31
CA LEU A 35 -3.78 4.18 12.41
C LEU A 35 -3.92 3.01 13.38
N PHE A 36 -4.10 1.79 12.89
CA PHE A 36 -4.14 0.61 13.75
C PHE A 36 -2.83 0.42 14.53
N THR A 37 -1.68 0.62 13.88
CA THR A 37 -0.37 0.53 14.53
C THR A 37 -0.21 1.59 15.62
N GLU A 38 -0.65 2.82 15.37
CA GLU A 38 -0.64 3.93 16.33
C GLU A 38 -1.52 3.63 17.55
N VAL A 39 -2.74 3.14 17.32
CA VAL A 39 -3.68 2.77 18.40
C VAL A 39 -3.13 1.64 19.25
N ILE A 40 -2.59 0.58 18.63
CA ILE A 40 -2.01 -0.56 19.36
C ILE A 40 -0.79 -0.13 20.18
N LYS A 41 0.03 0.78 19.64
CA LYS A 41 1.30 1.19 20.26
C LYS A 41 1.19 2.37 21.23
N LYS A 42 0.01 3.01 21.31
CA LYS A 42 -0.24 4.24 22.11
C LYS A 42 0.78 5.37 21.87
N LYS A 43 1.44 5.39 20.71
CA LYS A 43 2.43 6.41 20.34
C LYS A 43 1.86 7.30 19.26
N ARG A 44 1.74 8.60 19.56
CA ARG A 44 1.29 9.58 18.57
C ARG A 44 2.32 9.73 17.46
N ILE A 45 1.92 9.44 16.23
CA ILE A 45 2.74 9.66 15.03
C ILE A 45 2.51 11.13 14.61
N HIS A 46 3.58 11.88 14.37
CA HIS A 46 3.43 13.28 13.97
C HIS A 46 2.80 13.38 12.57
N ILE A 47 1.93 14.37 12.35
CA ILE A 47 1.22 14.60 11.08
C ILE A 47 2.18 14.68 9.87
N ILE A 48 3.39 15.20 10.06
CA ILE A 48 4.39 15.29 9.00
C ILE A 48 4.85 13.91 8.52
N GLN A 49 4.84 12.90 9.38
CA GLN A 49 5.25 11.53 9.04
C GLN A 49 4.19 10.87 8.15
N TYR A 50 2.90 11.15 8.41
CA TYR A 50 1.81 10.74 7.55
C TYR A 50 1.91 11.36 6.14
N ILE A 51 2.25 12.64 6.06
CA ILE A 51 2.47 13.33 4.78
C ILE A 51 3.66 12.73 4.04
N LEU A 52 4.78 12.45 4.71
CA LEU A 52 5.96 11.81 4.10
C LEU A 52 5.65 10.42 3.56
N ILE A 53 4.88 9.61 4.28
CA ILE A 53 4.46 8.28 3.79
C ILE A 53 3.53 8.43 2.58
N GLY A 54 2.60 9.39 2.61
CA GLY A 54 1.78 9.72 1.45
C GLY A 54 2.62 10.15 0.24
N ALA A 55 3.65 10.97 0.43
CA ALA A 55 4.57 11.37 -0.62
C ALA A 55 5.36 10.17 -1.18
N ALA A 56 5.82 9.24 -0.34
CA ALA A 56 6.45 8.00 -0.77
C ALA A 56 5.51 7.12 -1.63
N MET A 57 4.23 7.08 -1.26
CA MET A 57 3.20 6.38 -2.03
C MET A 57 2.95 7.02 -3.39
N VAL A 58 2.98 8.35 -3.49
CA VAL A 58 2.88 9.05 -4.78
C VAL A 58 4.12 8.79 -5.63
N LEU A 59 5.31 8.86 -5.03
CA LEU A 59 6.58 8.59 -5.71
C LEU A 59 6.63 7.19 -6.31
N PHE A 60 6.00 6.19 -5.69
CA PHE A 60 5.86 4.85 -6.27
C PHE A 60 5.25 4.87 -7.68
N TYR A 61 4.17 5.63 -7.92
CA TYR A 61 3.53 5.66 -9.24
C TYR A 61 4.40 6.35 -10.28
N THR A 62 5.06 7.45 -9.90
CA THR A 62 5.98 8.16 -10.79
C THR A 62 7.19 7.28 -11.13
N LEU A 63 7.75 6.59 -10.14
CA LEU A 63 8.88 5.68 -10.30
C LEU A 63 8.50 4.48 -11.17
N LEU A 64 7.31 3.90 -10.94
CA LEU A 64 6.76 2.82 -11.76
C LEU A 64 6.62 3.25 -13.22
N LEU A 65 6.05 4.44 -13.47
CA LEU A 65 5.88 4.96 -14.82
C LEU A 65 7.24 5.09 -15.52
N ALA A 66 8.17 5.83 -14.92
CA ALA A 66 9.50 6.07 -15.48
C ALA A 66 10.28 4.76 -15.74
N LEU A 67 10.26 3.81 -14.81
CA LEU A 67 10.92 2.52 -15.01
C LEU A 67 10.20 1.65 -16.05
N SER A 68 8.87 1.71 -16.11
CA SER A 68 8.10 0.89 -17.04
C SER A 68 8.37 1.22 -18.50
N GLU A 69 8.81 2.46 -18.77
CA GLU A 69 9.23 2.92 -20.10
C GLU A 69 10.58 2.32 -20.51
N HIS A 70 11.52 2.12 -19.56
CA HIS A 70 12.87 1.65 -19.87
C HIS A 70 13.06 0.14 -19.77
N ILE A 71 12.50 -0.50 -18.73
CA ILE A 71 12.77 -1.92 -18.41
C ILE A 71 11.52 -2.81 -18.46
N GLY A 72 10.38 -2.24 -18.86
CA GLY A 72 9.09 -2.93 -18.96
C GLY A 72 8.35 -3.07 -17.62
N PHE A 73 7.02 -3.24 -17.71
CA PHE A 73 6.11 -3.13 -16.55
C PHE A 73 6.42 -4.10 -15.40
N ASN A 74 6.69 -5.38 -15.66
CA ASN A 74 6.87 -6.37 -14.59
C ASN A 74 8.12 -6.10 -13.74
N LEU A 75 9.25 -5.82 -14.38
CA LEU A 75 10.49 -5.50 -13.69
C LEU A 75 10.39 -4.15 -13.00
N ALA A 76 9.83 -3.14 -13.68
CA ALA A 76 9.56 -1.82 -13.10
C ALA A 76 8.70 -1.90 -11.83
N TYR A 77 7.64 -2.71 -11.85
CA TYR A 77 6.76 -2.93 -10.70
C TYR A 77 7.49 -3.54 -9.53
N LEU A 78 8.28 -4.60 -9.76
CA LEU A 78 9.02 -5.28 -8.70
C LEU A 78 10.06 -4.32 -8.09
N THR A 79 10.82 -3.61 -8.91
CA THR A 79 11.82 -2.65 -8.42
C THR A 79 11.20 -1.49 -7.66
N ALA A 80 10.12 -0.90 -8.19
CA ALA A 80 9.45 0.24 -7.55
C ALA A 80 8.78 -0.18 -6.24
N SER A 81 8.09 -1.32 -6.20
CA SER A 81 7.41 -1.80 -5.00
C SER A 81 8.41 -2.16 -3.89
N VAL A 82 9.50 -2.86 -4.21
CA VAL A 82 10.56 -3.18 -3.23
C VAL A 82 11.20 -1.90 -2.69
N ALA A 83 11.53 -0.95 -3.57
CA ALA A 83 12.11 0.33 -3.17
C ALA A 83 11.18 1.10 -2.22
N THR A 84 9.88 1.20 -2.54
CA THR A 84 8.90 1.90 -1.71
C THR A 84 8.66 1.20 -0.37
N VAL A 85 8.53 -0.13 -0.37
CA VAL A 85 8.37 -0.92 0.88
C VAL A 85 9.58 -0.75 1.79
N MET A 86 10.79 -0.80 1.22
CA MET A 86 12.03 -0.63 1.99
C MET A 86 12.16 0.79 2.56
N LEU A 87 11.81 1.80 1.76
CA LEU A 87 11.82 3.21 2.18
C LEU A 87 10.83 3.46 3.33
N ILE A 88 9.58 3.00 3.20
CA ILE A 88 8.55 3.16 4.23
C ILE A 88 8.90 2.33 5.49
N GLY A 89 9.35 1.09 5.31
CA GLY A 89 9.76 0.22 6.42
C GLY A 89 10.93 0.79 7.22
N SER A 90 11.94 1.32 6.54
CA SER A 90 13.08 2.00 7.18
C SER A 90 12.66 3.27 7.92
N PHE A 91 11.78 4.07 7.31
CA PHE A 91 11.24 5.28 7.91
C PHE A 91 10.48 4.99 9.21
N ILE A 92 9.61 3.98 9.21
CA ILE A 92 8.85 3.58 10.41
C ILE A 92 9.77 3.01 11.49
N LYS A 93 10.76 2.21 11.11
CA LYS A 93 11.76 1.70 12.05
C LYS A 93 12.47 2.86 12.77
N SER A 94 12.82 3.91 12.03
CA SER A 94 13.46 5.11 12.59
C SER A 94 12.54 5.87 13.56
N ILE A 95 11.26 6.00 13.21
CA ILE A 95 10.26 6.74 14.02
C ILE A 95 9.88 5.97 15.28
N THR A 96 9.45 4.73 15.14
CA THR A 96 8.89 3.97 16.27
C THR A 96 9.99 3.40 17.18
N LYS A 97 11.24 3.29 16.66
CA LYS A 97 12.36 2.55 17.26
C LYS A 97 12.04 1.09 17.60
N ASP A 98 11.01 0.54 16.97
CA ASP A 98 10.53 -0.82 17.18
C ASP A 98 10.55 -1.59 15.86
N GLN A 99 11.38 -2.62 15.80
CA GLN A 99 11.48 -3.48 14.63
C GLN A 99 10.20 -4.27 14.36
N LYS A 100 9.43 -4.61 15.38
CA LYS A 100 8.19 -5.40 15.20
C LYS A 100 7.14 -4.60 14.43
N SER A 101 6.95 -3.33 14.77
CA SER A 101 6.00 -2.44 14.08
C SER A 101 6.42 -2.16 12.64
N ALA A 102 7.71 -1.91 12.43
CA ALA A 102 8.25 -1.68 11.09
C ALA A 102 8.06 -2.89 10.18
N LEU A 103 8.35 -4.09 10.70
CA LEU A 103 8.24 -5.34 9.96
C LEU A 103 6.77 -5.71 9.69
N LEU A 104 5.88 -5.46 10.66
CA LEU A 104 4.44 -5.66 10.51
C LEU A 104 3.89 -4.75 9.39
N LEU A 105 4.20 -3.45 9.40
CA LEU A 105 3.71 -2.56 8.35
C LEU A 105 4.33 -2.87 6.98
N SER A 106 5.63 -3.11 6.90
CA SER A 106 6.28 -3.45 5.63
C SER A 106 5.74 -4.75 5.04
N SER A 107 5.40 -5.73 5.88
CA SER A 107 4.76 -6.99 5.45
C SER A 107 3.36 -6.74 4.88
N ILE A 108 2.56 -5.90 5.56
CA ILE A 108 1.24 -5.51 5.07
C ILE A 108 1.34 -4.77 3.73
N LEU A 109 2.27 -3.82 3.58
CA LEU A 109 2.49 -3.13 2.31
C LEU A 109 2.94 -4.09 1.20
N ALA A 110 3.87 -5.00 1.50
CA ALA A 110 4.33 -6.01 0.54
C ALA A 110 3.18 -6.91 0.07
N LEU A 111 2.29 -7.33 0.98
CA LEU A 111 1.09 -8.08 0.65
C LEU A 111 0.17 -7.29 -0.29
N PHE A 112 -0.02 -5.99 -0.05
CA PHE A 112 -0.86 -5.15 -0.91
C PHE A 112 -0.24 -4.93 -2.29
N TYR A 113 1.06 -4.67 -2.39
CA TYR A 113 1.72 -4.58 -3.70
C TYR A 113 1.69 -5.92 -4.43
N LEU A 114 1.86 -7.05 -3.74
CA LEU A 114 1.70 -8.37 -4.36
C LEU A 114 0.27 -8.59 -4.88
N PHE A 115 -0.74 -8.20 -4.09
CA PHE A 115 -2.14 -8.27 -4.51
C PHE A 115 -2.41 -7.43 -5.77
N ILE A 116 -1.94 -6.19 -5.82
CA ILE A 116 -2.06 -5.33 -7.00
C ILE A 116 -1.33 -5.92 -8.21
N TYR A 117 -0.16 -6.54 -8.02
CA TYR A 117 0.55 -7.24 -9.09
C TYR A 117 -0.29 -8.37 -9.69
N ILE A 118 -0.93 -9.19 -8.85
CA ILE A 118 -1.83 -10.26 -9.30
C ILE A 118 -3.02 -9.66 -10.07
N LEU A 119 -3.65 -8.60 -9.56
CA LEU A 119 -4.75 -7.90 -10.24
C LEU A 119 -4.36 -7.34 -11.61
N MET A 120 -3.10 -6.92 -11.78
CA MET A 120 -2.56 -6.43 -13.03
C MET A 120 -2.33 -7.54 -14.05
N GLN A 121 -1.96 -8.74 -13.59
CA GLN A 121 -1.76 -9.90 -14.46
C GLN A 121 -3.10 -10.43 -15.01
N LEU A 122 -4.18 -10.24 -14.26
CA LEU A 122 -5.54 -10.63 -14.63
C LEU A 122 -6.15 -9.60 -15.59
N ARG A 123 -6.12 -9.90 -16.89
CA ARG A 123 -6.63 -8.97 -17.93
C ARG A 123 -8.15 -8.77 -17.86
N ASP A 124 -8.91 -9.85 -17.67
CA ASP A 124 -10.38 -9.85 -17.74
C ASP A 124 -11.06 -10.07 -16.36
N TYR A 125 -10.34 -10.66 -15.40
CA TYR A 125 -10.85 -10.94 -14.05
C TYR A 125 -10.43 -9.91 -12.99
N SER A 126 -9.83 -8.78 -13.41
CA SER A 126 -9.29 -7.75 -12.51
C SER A 126 -10.34 -7.20 -11.56
N LEU A 127 -11.57 -6.98 -12.04
CA LEU A 127 -12.67 -6.42 -11.26
C LEU A 127 -13.16 -7.38 -10.17
N ILE A 128 -13.44 -8.63 -10.52
CA ILE A 128 -13.92 -9.65 -9.58
C ILE A 128 -12.84 -9.97 -8.54
N THR A 129 -11.60 -10.16 -8.98
CA THR A 129 -10.49 -10.47 -8.07
C THR A 129 -10.20 -9.27 -7.15
N GLY A 130 -10.32 -8.06 -7.69
CA GLY A 130 -10.17 -6.81 -6.94
C GLY A 130 -11.19 -6.70 -5.82
N THR A 131 -12.48 -6.86 -6.14
CA THR A 131 -13.56 -6.75 -5.14
C THR A 131 -13.48 -7.83 -4.08
N ILE A 132 -13.21 -9.09 -4.45
CA ILE A 132 -13.04 -10.20 -3.50
C ILE A 132 -11.85 -9.94 -2.58
N GLY A 133 -10.71 -9.52 -3.13
CA GLY A 133 -9.53 -9.25 -2.29
C GLY A 133 -9.74 -8.08 -1.35
N ILE A 134 -10.35 -6.98 -1.82
CA ILE A 134 -10.72 -5.84 -0.97
C ILE A 134 -11.69 -6.27 0.13
N PHE A 135 -12.66 -7.11 -0.20
CA PHE A 135 -13.63 -7.63 0.76
C PHE A 135 -12.95 -8.46 1.86
N ILE A 136 -12.02 -9.35 1.49
CA ILE A 136 -11.24 -10.15 2.45
C ILE A 136 -10.38 -9.25 3.34
N ILE A 137 -9.67 -8.30 2.75
CA ILE A 137 -8.84 -7.33 3.48
C ILE A 137 -9.69 -6.55 4.48
N LEU A 138 -10.86 -6.04 4.05
CA LEU A 138 -11.78 -5.31 4.91
C LEU A 138 -12.29 -6.19 6.05
N ALA A 139 -12.64 -7.44 5.78
CA ALA A 139 -13.07 -8.41 6.80
C ALA A 139 -11.95 -8.68 7.84
N ILE A 140 -10.70 -8.77 7.39
CA ILE A 140 -9.54 -8.89 8.28
C ILE A 140 -9.40 -7.63 9.14
N LEU A 141 -9.45 -6.44 8.54
CA LEU A 141 -9.37 -5.17 9.27
C LEU A 141 -10.49 -5.03 10.31
N MET A 142 -11.72 -5.40 9.97
CA MET A 142 -12.85 -5.41 10.90
C MET A 142 -12.59 -6.37 12.07
N ARG A 143 -12.14 -7.60 11.83
CA ARG A 143 -11.79 -8.54 12.91
C ARG A 143 -10.65 -8.02 13.79
N VAL A 144 -9.61 -7.47 13.19
CA VAL A 144 -8.47 -6.90 13.93
C VAL A 144 -8.94 -5.72 14.79
N SER A 145 -9.79 -4.85 14.25
CA SER A 145 -10.39 -3.72 14.98
C SER A 145 -11.12 -4.16 16.24
N THR A 146 -11.91 -5.25 16.18
CA THR A 146 -12.64 -5.74 17.37
C THR A 146 -11.74 -6.29 18.48
N LYS A 147 -10.50 -6.70 18.17
CA LYS A 147 -9.55 -7.16 19.18
C LYS A 147 -8.78 -6.03 19.87
N ILE A 148 -8.89 -4.82 19.36
CA ILE A 148 -8.20 -3.65 19.90
C ILE A 148 -9.11 -3.03 20.96
N ASN A 149 -8.69 -3.16 22.22
CA ASN A 149 -9.44 -2.62 23.35
C ASN A 149 -9.33 -1.09 23.36
N TRP A 150 -10.28 -0.44 22.68
CA TRP A 150 -10.39 1.02 22.57
C TRP A 150 -10.77 1.68 23.90
N TYR A 151 -11.31 0.93 24.86
CA TYR A 151 -11.90 1.46 26.08
C TYR A 151 -10.94 1.63 27.26
N GLN A 152 -9.66 1.32 27.09
CA GLN A 152 -8.66 1.59 28.13
C GLN A 152 -8.17 3.06 28.14
N PHE A 153 -8.89 3.94 27.43
CA PHE A 153 -8.61 5.37 27.31
C PHE A 153 -9.61 6.27 28.07
N ASP A 154 -10.62 5.71 28.75
CA ASP A 154 -11.74 6.50 29.33
C ASP A 154 -11.86 6.44 30.87
N ASN A 155 -10.89 5.87 31.60
CA ASN A 155 -11.00 5.70 33.06
C ASN A 155 -9.86 6.34 33.89
N SER A 156 -9.17 7.38 33.40
CA SER A 156 -8.13 8.06 34.19
C SER A 156 -8.45 9.48 34.66
N HIS A 157 -9.67 9.99 34.48
CA HIS A 157 -10.01 11.38 34.85
C HIS A 157 -11.37 11.56 35.57
N VAL A 158 -11.86 10.57 36.33
CA VAL A 158 -13.10 10.75 37.13
C VAL A 158 -12.88 10.72 38.64
N ASP A 159 -11.71 10.35 39.15
CA ASP A 159 -11.42 10.37 40.59
C ASP A 159 -10.13 11.15 40.90
N GLN A 160 -10.20 12.48 40.98
CA GLN A 160 -9.35 13.33 41.82
C GLN A 160 -10.00 14.70 42.05
#